data_AF-A0A5C6A9L5-F1
#
_entry.id   AF-A0A5C6A9L5-F1
#
_cell.length_a   1.000
_cell.length_b   1.000
_cell.length_c   1.000
_cell.angle_alpha   90.00
_cell.angle_beta   90.00
_cell.angle_gamma   90.00
#
_symmetry.space_group_name_H-M   'P 1'
#
loop_
_entity.id
_entity.type
_entity.pdbx_description
1 polymer ?
#
loop_
_entity_poly.entity_id
_entity_poly.type
_entity_poly.pdbx_seq_one_letter_code
_entity_poly.pdbx_strand_id
1 'polypeptide(L)'
;MRALVCNSVALWLVALGVTSTLAQSEGMPWRSDYQAARAEAQQTGKLLLVHFWTESCGPCKLLDARVFNQPQVGMAVSNEFVPVKVNANEAQQLAQAYGVTRVPTDVVVTPQGQVVQSFVSPATPMEYISATTQVAAYYHTQSGQAYAAATAGAPDSGSAFQSNATTTPTNAGPGDSQANPAYASFNRPAAAAPATTMASNPYASQPTTATPPTTAAQQAAAPQANQYAAAPQQPVAPAPVAQQPRQQVEPVMAKTTPALPQGSPALGFDGYCPVTMKNEWRWAKGDVRWGAIHEGRTYLFASQEAQQAFLSKPDAYSPVLAGSDPVAAVDQRQSVPGVREFAVEFEGRFYMFSNEQTLEKFWSNPTAYAQGAQRVASLPADAAFIR
;
A
#
# COMPACT_ATOMS: atom_id res chain seq x y z
N MET A 1 -67.82 67.03 -33.69
CA MET A 1 -68.42 65.91 -32.91
C MET A 1 -67.29 65.03 -32.39
N ARG A 2 -67.31 64.77 -31.09
CA ARG A 2 -66.33 63.95 -30.34
C ARG A 2 -66.57 62.46 -30.62
N ALA A 3 -65.51 61.68 -30.70
CA ALA A 3 -65.51 60.28 -30.27
C ALA A 3 -64.12 59.95 -29.72
N LEU A 4 -63.98 60.02 -28.40
CA LEU A 4 -62.84 59.45 -27.67
C LEU A 4 -63.09 57.96 -27.51
N VAL A 5 -62.14 57.13 -27.95
CA VAL A 5 -62.02 55.74 -27.49
C VAL A 5 -60.89 55.71 -26.47
N CYS A 6 -61.26 55.38 -25.25
CA CYS A 6 -60.38 55.14 -24.11
C CYS A 6 -59.65 53.81 -24.34
N ASN A 7 -58.31 53.79 -24.32
CA ASN A 7 -57.56 52.54 -24.28
C ASN A 7 -56.60 52.58 -23.08
N SER A 8 -56.89 51.71 -22.12
CA SER A 8 -56.19 51.56 -20.85
C SER A 8 -54.79 50.99 -21.06
N VAL A 9 -53.76 51.71 -20.62
CA VAL A 9 -52.40 51.17 -20.50
C VAL A 9 -52.25 50.56 -19.11
N ALA A 10 -52.27 49.23 -19.02
CA ALA A 10 -51.91 48.49 -17.81
C ALA A 10 -50.40 48.29 -17.78
N LEU A 11 -49.72 48.95 -16.84
CA LEU A 11 -48.29 48.86 -16.60
C LEU A 11 -48.03 47.62 -15.71
N TRP A 12 -47.51 46.53 -16.28
CA TRP A 12 -47.06 45.37 -15.50
C TRP A 12 -45.60 45.54 -15.11
N LEU A 13 -45.36 45.79 -13.82
CA LEU A 13 -44.03 45.71 -13.19
C LEU A 13 -43.64 44.23 -13.07
N VAL A 14 -42.70 43.77 -13.90
CA VAL A 14 -42.07 42.46 -13.76
C VAL A 14 -40.97 42.57 -12.70
N ALA A 15 -41.24 42.04 -11.51
CA ALA A 15 -40.23 41.81 -10.49
C ALA A 15 -39.34 40.62 -10.90
N LEU A 16 -38.10 40.91 -11.29
CA LEU A 16 -37.06 39.90 -11.51
C LEU A 16 -36.60 39.34 -10.15
N GLY A 17 -37.30 38.31 -9.68
CA GLY A 17 -36.83 37.48 -8.57
C GLY A 17 -35.66 36.62 -9.02
N VAL A 18 -34.46 36.93 -8.53
CA VAL A 18 -33.28 36.05 -8.68
C VAL A 18 -33.47 34.89 -7.73
N THR A 19 -34.08 33.80 -8.18
CA THR A 19 -34.11 32.55 -7.41
C THR A 19 -32.78 31.84 -7.59
N SER A 20 -31.90 31.95 -6.60
CA SER A 20 -30.70 31.12 -6.50
C SER A 20 -31.12 29.67 -6.22
N THR A 21 -31.15 28.85 -7.27
CA THR A 21 -31.27 27.41 -7.14
C THR A 21 -29.98 26.87 -6.52
N LEU A 22 -30.04 26.44 -5.27
CA LEU A 22 -29.00 25.60 -4.67
C LEU A 22 -29.00 24.28 -5.45
N ALA A 23 -27.96 24.06 -6.25
CA ALA A 23 -27.72 22.79 -6.90
C ALA A 23 -27.62 21.71 -5.80
N GLN A 24 -28.61 20.82 -5.74
CA GLN A 24 -28.50 19.62 -4.91
C GLN A 24 -27.41 18.75 -5.54
N SER A 25 -26.37 18.44 -4.76
CA SER A 25 -25.30 17.53 -5.18
C SER A 25 -25.90 16.12 -5.35
N GLU A 26 -26.05 15.70 -6.60
CA GLU A 26 -26.40 14.33 -6.98
C GLU A 26 -25.17 13.43 -6.79
N GLY A 27 -24.86 13.07 -5.54
CA GLY A 27 -23.79 12.11 -5.22
C GLY A 27 -22.42 12.46 -5.81
N MET A 28 -21.65 11.42 -6.17
CA MET A 28 -20.29 11.56 -6.71
C MET A 28 -20.30 11.93 -8.20
N PRO A 29 -19.64 13.05 -8.60
CA PRO A 29 -19.69 13.54 -9.98
C PRO A 29 -18.64 12.83 -10.87
N TRP A 30 -18.83 11.54 -11.09
CA TRP A 30 -17.90 10.72 -11.85
C TRP A 30 -17.67 11.22 -13.28
N ARG A 31 -16.41 11.25 -13.70
CA ARG A 31 -16.03 11.20 -15.12
C ARG A 31 -15.99 9.75 -15.59
N SER A 32 -16.28 9.53 -16.87
CA SER A 32 -16.15 8.23 -17.53
C SER A 32 -14.91 8.15 -18.43
N ASP A 33 -14.41 9.28 -18.93
CA ASP A 33 -13.21 9.34 -19.76
C ASP A 33 -11.99 9.69 -18.90
N TYR A 34 -11.05 8.74 -18.81
CA TYR A 34 -9.82 8.88 -18.04
C TYR A 34 -8.88 9.96 -18.57
N GLN A 35 -8.74 10.12 -19.90
CA GLN A 35 -7.84 11.11 -20.46
C GLN A 35 -8.40 12.53 -20.28
N ALA A 36 -9.72 12.70 -20.45
CA ALA A 36 -10.40 13.96 -20.18
C ALA A 36 -10.32 14.33 -18.70
N ALA A 37 -10.54 13.37 -17.78
CA ALA A 37 -10.41 13.60 -16.35
C ALA A 37 -8.98 14.00 -15.95
N ARG A 38 -7.96 13.38 -16.58
CA ARG A 38 -6.56 13.79 -16.40
C ARG A 38 -6.28 15.20 -16.87
N ALA A 39 -6.78 15.57 -18.05
CA ALA A 39 -6.64 16.93 -18.56
C ALA A 39 -7.34 17.95 -17.64
N GLU A 40 -8.52 17.62 -17.11
CA GLU A 40 -9.24 18.45 -16.14
C GLU A 40 -8.46 18.60 -14.82
N ALA A 41 -7.88 17.51 -14.29
CA ALA A 41 -7.03 17.56 -13.10
C ALA A 41 -5.80 18.45 -13.31
N GLN A 42 -5.18 18.39 -14.50
CA GLN A 42 -4.08 19.29 -14.89
C GLN A 42 -4.48 20.75 -14.96
N GLN A 43 -5.62 21.04 -15.58
CA GLN A 43 -6.11 22.41 -15.77
C GLN A 43 -6.55 23.06 -14.45
N THR A 44 -7.17 22.26 -13.57
CA THR A 44 -7.70 22.75 -12.28
C THR A 44 -6.68 22.71 -11.15
N GLY A 45 -5.58 21.97 -11.32
CA GLY A 45 -4.60 21.71 -10.26
C GLY A 45 -5.07 20.72 -9.19
N LYS A 46 -6.28 20.14 -9.34
CA LYS A 46 -6.83 19.14 -8.42
C LYS A 46 -6.17 17.78 -8.61
N LEU A 47 -6.16 16.98 -7.54
CA LEU A 47 -5.75 15.58 -7.63
C LEU A 47 -6.74 14.81 -8.52
N LEU A 48 -6.29 13.76 -9.19
CA LEU A 48 -7.16 12.81 -9.88
C LEU A 48 -7.44 11.63 -8.94
N LEU A 49 -8.71 11.30 -8.76
CA LEU A 49 -9.14 10.10 -8.03
C LEU A 49 -9.67 9.08 -9.04
N VAL A 50 -8.92 8.00 -9.26
CA VAL A 50 -9.28 6.94 -10.20
C VAL A 50 -9.88 5.76 -9.44
N HIS A 51 -11.17 5.51 -9.62
CA HIS A 51 -11.87 4.36 -9.05
C HIS A 51 -11.96 3.22 -10.06
N PHE A 52 -11.26 2.12 -9.79
CA PHE A 52 -11.31 0.91 -10.61
C PHE A 52 -12.40 -0.04 -10.12
N TRP A 53 -13.26 -0.47 -11.04
CA TRP A 53 -14.40 -1.35 -10.79
C TRP A 53 -14.60 -2.37 -11.94
N THR A 54 -15.56 -3.29 -11.79
CA THR A 54 -16.05 -4.16 -12.88
C THR A 54 -17.55 -4.44 -12.73
N GLU A 55 -18.22 -4.84 -13.81
CA GLU A 55 -19.67 -5.14 -13.83
C GLU A 55 -20.09 -6.29 -12.90
N SER A 56 -19.20 -7.28 -12.74
CA SER A 56 -19.43 -8.44 -11.87
C SER A 56 -18.96 -8.22 -10.43
N CYS A 57 -18.51 -7.02 -10.04
CA CYS A 57 -17.99 -6.76 -8.70
C CYS A 57 -19.12 -6.43 -7.71
N GLY A 58 -19.47 -7.36 -6.83
CA GLY A 58 -20.45 -7.15 -5.76
C GLY A 58 -20.12 -5.96 -4.83
N PRO A 59 -18.91 -5.88 -4.25
CA PRO A 59 -18.51 -4.77 -3.38
C PRO A 59 -18.58 -3.40 -4.07
N CYS A 60 -18.29 -3.33 -5.37
CA CYS A 60 -18.38 -2.09 -6.15
C CYS A 60 -19.84 -1.58 -6.20
N LYS A 61 -20.80 -2.48 -6.40
CA LYS A 61 -22.24 -2.14 -6.38
C LYS A 61 -22.70 -1.64 -5.01
N LEU A 62 -22.14 -2.20 -3.93
CA LEU A 62 -22.42 -1.72 -2.57
C LEU A 62 -21.86 -0.31 -2.33
N LEU A 63 -20.68 0.01 -2.85
CA LEU A 63 -20.12 1.36 -2.79
C LEU A 63 -21.00 2.36 -3.56
N ASP A 64 -21.42 2.03 -4.77
CA ASP A 64 -22.34 2.86 -5.55
C ASP A 64 -23.63 3.16 -4.76
N ALA A 65 -24.22 2.14 -4.13
CA ALA A 65 -25.50 2.24 -3.43
C ALA A 65 -25.43 2.87 -2.02
N ARG A 66 -24.26 2.88 -1.36
CA ARG A 66 -24.14 3.29 0.05
C ARG A 66 -23.18 4.45 0.27
N VAL A 67 -22.18 4.61 -0.57
CA VAL A 67 -21.08 5.57 -0.43
C VAL A 67 -21.17 6.65 -1.51
N PHE A 68 -21.16 6.26 -2.78
CA PHE A 68 -21.05 7.23 -3.88
C PHE A 68 -22.34 7.97 -4.19
N ASN A 69 -23.50 7.47 -3.75
CA ASN A 69 -24.77 8.19 -3.83
C ASN A 69 -24.98 9.22 -2.71
N GLN A 70 -24.06 9.31 -1.75
CA GLN A 70 -24.20 10.21 -0.60
C GLN A 70 -23.69 11.61 -0.97
N PRO A 71 -24.50 12.67 -0.85
CA PRO A 71 -24.10 14.04 -1.19
C PRO A 71 -22.84 14.50 -0.44
N GLN A 72 -22.70 14.15 0.85
CA GLN A 72 -21.50 14.52 1.62
C GLN A 72 -20.20 13.93 1.07
N VAL A 73 -20.25 12.73 0.48
CA VAL A 73 -19.06 12.11 -0.13
C VAL A 73 -18.73 12.83 -1.43
N GLY A 74 -19.74 13.09 -2.27
CA GLY A 74 -19.57 13.86 -3.50
C GLY A 74 -18.98 15.25 -3.25
N MET A 75 -19.47 15.98 -2.25
CA MET A 75 -18.95 17.29 -1.86
C MET A 75 -17.51 17.22 -1.37
N ALA A 76 -17.17 16.30 -0.46
CA ALA A 76 -15.82 16.16 0.07
C ALA A 76 -14.81 15.83 -1.04
N VAL A 77 -15.16 14.92 -1.94
CA VAL A 77 -14.31 14.55 -3.07
C VAL A 77 -14.18 15.71 -4.06
N SER A 78 -15.26 16.39 -4.40
CA SER A 78 -15.24 17.47 -5.41
C SER A 78 -14.39 18.67 -5.01
N ASN A 79 -14.12 18.86 -3.72
CA ASN A 79 -13.27 19.95 -3.25
C ASN A 79 -11.81 19.78 -3.69
N GLU A 80 -11.28 18.57 -3.58
CA GLU A 80 -9.84 18.28 -3.75
C GLU A 80 -9.54 17.47 -5.02
N PHE A 81 -10.54 16.81 -5.60
CA PHE A 81 -10.36 15.80 -6.64
C PHE A 81 -11.19 16.05 -7.91
N VAL A 82 -10.66 15.55 -9.03
CA VAL A 82 -11.43 15.17 -10.22
C VAL A 82 -11.65 13.65 -10.14
N PRO A 83 -12.85 13.16 -9.81
CA PRO A 83 -13.12 11.73 -9.71
C PRO A 83 -13.44 11.11 -11.07
N VAL A 84 -12.80 10.00 -11.40
CA VAL A 84 -13.05 9.22 -12.61
C VAL A 84 -13.26 7.74 -12.28
N LYS A 85 -14.27 7.14 -12.89
CA LYS A 85 -14.63 5.74 -12.69
C LYS A 85 -14.25 4.92 -13.92
N VAL A 86 -13.38 3.93 -13.74
CA VAL A 86 -12.73 3.17 -14.82
C VAL A 86 -13.01 1.68 -14.67
N ASN A 87 -13.58 1.05 -15.70
CA ASN A 87 -13.76 -0.40 -15.73
C ASN A 87 -12.41 -1.10 -15.97
N ALA A 88 -11.97 -1.90 -15.01
CA ALA A 88 -10.67 -2.58 -15.07
C ALA A 88 -10.61 -3.67 -16.17
N ASN A 89 -11.76 -4.24 -16.56
CA ASN A 89 -11.81 -5.25 -17.64
C ASN A 89 -11.67 -4.62 -19.03
N GLU A 90 -12.12 -3.38 -19.19
CA GLU A 90 -12.03 -2.63 -20.45
C GLU A 90 -10.67 -1.92 -20.58
N ALA A 91 -10.18 -1.36 -19.47
CA ALA A 91 -8.93 -0.62 -19.40
C ALA A 91 -7.80 -1.43 -18.73
N GLN A 92 -7.60 -2.69 -19.14
CA GLN A 92 -6.68 -3.62 -18.48
C GLN A 92 -5.23 -3.10 -18.38
N GLN A 93 -4.72 -2.52 -19.46
CA GLN A 93 -3.36 -1.96 -19.47
C GLN A 93 -3.23 -0.79 -18.49
N LEU A 94 -4.27 0.01 -18.35
CA LEU A 94 -4.30 1.13 -17.42
C LEU A 94 -4.35 0.64 -15.96
N ALA A 95 -5.21 -0.33 -15.67
CA ALA A 95 -5.29 -0.98 -14.36
C ALA A 95 -3.93 -1.60 -13.98
N GLN A 96 -3.28 -2.31 -14.90
CA GLN A 96 -1.93 -2.86 -14.70
C GLN A 96 -0.88 -1.78 -14.48
N ALA A 97 -0.90 -0.69 -15.25
CA ALA A 97 0.03 0.43 -15.09
C ALA A 97 -0.08 1.09 -13.71
N TYR A 98 -1.28 1.10 -13.12
CA TYR A 98 -1.52 1.57 -11.75
C TYR A 98 -1.33 0.48 -10.68
N GLY A 99 -0.94 -0.74 -11.05
CA GLY A 99 -0.72 -1.84 -10.11
C GLY A 99 -2.02 -2.40 -9.49
N VAL A 100 -3.16 -2.20 -10.16
CA VAL A 100 -4.47 -2.66 -9.67
C VAL A 100 -4.58 -4.16 -9.88
N THR A 101 -4.60 -4.92 -8.78
CA THR A 101 -4.74 -6.39 -8.80
C THR A 101 -6.12 -6.88 -8.33
N ARG A 102 -6.96 -5.99 -7.81
CA ARG A 102 -8.33 -6.27 -7.35
C ARG A 102 -9.20 -5.02 -7.45
N VAL A 103 -10.50 -5.21 -7.49
CA VAL A 103 -11.50 -4.12 -7.42
C VAL A 103 -12.41 -4.33 -6.20
N PRO A 104 -12.96 -3.27 -5.60
CA PRO A 104 -12.77 -1.86 -5.91
C PRO A 104 -11.44 -1.30 -5.38
N THR A 105 -10.72 -0.56 -6.20
CA THR A 105 -9.46 0.11 -5.81
C THR A 105 -9.49 1.56 -6.23
N ASP A 106 -9.18 2.46 -5.31
CA ASP A 106 -9.00 3.89 -5.58
C ASP A 106 -7.51 4.22 -5.68
N VAL A 107 -7.15 4.98 -6.70
CA VAL A 107 -5.80 5.48 -6.91
C VAL A 107 -5.84 7.01 -6.97
N VAL A 108 -5.10 7.65 -6.08
CA VAL A 108 -4.93 9.10 -6.06
C VAL A 108 -3.67 9.46 -6.83
N VAL A 109 -3.82 10.35 -7.81
CA VAL A 109 -2.77 10.73 -8.75
C VAL A 109 -2.64 12.25 -8.77
N THR A 110 -1.41 12.76 -8.81
CA THR A 110 -1.15 14.20 -8.94
C THR A 110 -1.58 14.72 -10.33
N PRO A 111 -1.79 16.04 -10.50
CA PRO A 111 -2.01 16.62 -11.83
C PRO A 111 -0.92 16.22 -12.85
N GLN A 112 0.32 16.06 -12.39
CA GLN A 112 1.47 15.67 -13.22
C GLN A 112 1.47 14.18 -13.58
N GLY A 113 0.55 13.38 -13.03
CA GLY A 113 0.41 11.95 -13.32
C GLY A 113 1.21 11.03 -12.40
N GLN A 114 1.69 11.51 -11.25
CA GLN A 114 2.39 10.67 -10.27
C GLN A 114 1.40 10.07 -9.27
N VAL A 115 1.52 8.78 -8.96
CA VAL A 115 0.69 8.14 -7.94
C VAL A 115 1.09 8.67 -6.56
N VAL A 116 0.11 9.20 -5.81
CA VAL A 116 0.28 9.60 -4.41
C VAL A 116 0.04 8.40 -3.51
N GLN A 117 -1.10 7.73 -3.69
CA GLN A 117 -1.49 6.56 -2.91
C GLN A 117 -2.50 5.71 -3.68
N SER A 118 -2.50 4.40 -3.40
CA SER A 118 -3.52 3.44 -3.84
C SER A 118 -4.07 2.72 -2.61
N PHE A 119 -5.38 2.49 -2.56
CA PHE A 119 -6.04 1.78 -1.47
C PHE A 119 -7.32 1.13 -1.95
N VAL A 120 -7.78 0.08 -1.25
CA VAL A 120 -9.11 -0.45 -1.52
C VAL A 120 -10.17 0.44 -0.94
N SER A 121 -11.18 0.71 -1.76
CA SER A 121 -12.24 1.68 -1.48
C SER A 121 -12.92 1.36 -0.15
N PRO A 122 -12.89 2.30 0.82
CA PRO A 122 -13.56 2.09 2.10
C PRO A 122 -15.06 1.90 1.93
N ALA A 123 -15.62 0.94 2.68
CA ALA A 123 -17.00 0.48 2.50
C ALA A 123 -18.06 1.39 3.15
N THR A 124 -17.65 2.46 3.85
CA THR A 124 -18.57 3.40 4.51
C THR A 124 -18.30 4.86 4.10
N PRO A 125 -19.32 5.75 4.10
CA PRO A 125 -19.15 7.14 3.69
C PRO A 125 -18.08 7.91 4.49
N MET A 126 -18.07 7.75 5.81
CA MET A 126 -17.15 8.48 6.68
C MET A 126 -15.71 7.99 6.53
N GLU A 127 -15.49 6.69 6.38
CA GLU A 127 -14.14 6.17 6.11
C GLU A 127 -13.65 6.60 4.74
N TYR A 128 -14.52 6.63 3.73
CA TYR A 128 -14.16 7.09 2.39
C TYR A 128 -13.75 8.57 2.39
N ILE A 129 -14.54 9.44 3.03
CA ILE A 129 -14.21 10.86 3.21
C ILE A 129 -12.89 11.00 3.99
N SER A 130 -12.74 10.26 5.09
CA SER A 130 -11.52 10.30 5.92
C SER A 130 -10.28 9.88 5.13
N ALA A 131 -10.34 8.77 4.40
CA ALA A 131 -9.22 8.28 3.60
C ALA A 131 -8.83 9.28 2.50
N THR A 132 -9.80 9.75 1.72
CA THR A 132 -9.54 10.71 0.62
C THR A 132 -9.01 12.04 1.13
N THR A 133 -9.60 12.61 2.18
CA THR A 133 -9.13 13.87 2.77
C THR A 133 -7.74 13.76 3.41
N GLN A 134 -7.41 12.63 4.05
CA GLN A 134 -6.07 12.39 4.58
C GLN A 134 -5.01 12.33 3.48
N VAL A 135 -5.30 11.66 2.36
CA VAL A 135 -4.36 11.60 1.22
C VAL A 135 -4.16 12.99 0.61
N ALA A 136 -5.22 13.77 0.44
CA ALA A 136 -5.12 15.15 -0.04
C ALA A 136 -4.29 16.02 0.92
N ALA A 137 -4.57 15.97 2.22
CA ALA A 137 -3.83 16.73 3.22
C ALA A 137 -2.34 16.35 3.24
N TYR A 138 -2.03 15.05 3.19
CA TYR A 138 -0.66 14.57 3.08
C TYR A 138 0.05 15.15 1.85
N TYR A 139 -0.58 15.10 0.67
CA TYR A 139 -0.02 15.69 -0.54
C TYR A 139 0.23 17.21 -0.41
N HIS A 140 -0.71 17.96 0.16
CA HIS A 140 -0.57 19.41 0.33
C HIS A 140 0.55 19.78 1.32
N THR A 141 0.69 19.01 2.41
CA THR A 141 1.79 19.24 3.37
C THR A 141 3.16 18.95 2.74
N GLN A 142 3.29 17.87 1.96
CA GLN A 142 4.56 17.54 1.29
C GLN A 142 4.91 18.51 0.16
N SER A 143 3.93 18.90 -0.66
CA SER A 143 4.15 19.88 -1.72
C SER A 143 4.47 21.26 -1.15
N GLY A 144 3.82 21.67 -0.06
CA GLY A 144 4.16 22.89 0.68
C GLY A 144 5.57 22.86 1.28
N GLN A 145 6.00 21.73 1.83
CA GLN A 145 7.38 21.54 2.30
C GLN A 145 8.39 21.54 1.16
N ALA A 146 8.07 20.93 0.02
CA ALA A 146 8.92 20.95 -1.16
C ALA A 146 9.07 22.38 -1.71
N TYR A 147 7.99 23.16 -1.73
CA TYR A 147 8.03 24.57 -2.09
C TYR A 147 8.83 25.39 -1.06
N ALA A 148 8.61 25.19 0.24
CA ALA A 148 9.36 25.88 1.29
C ALA A 148 10.86 25.54 1.25
N ALA A 149 11.22 24.30 0.94
CA ALA A 149 12.60 23.88 0.74
C ALA A 149 13.20 24.50 -0.53
N ALA A 150 12.42 24.60 -1.61
CA ALA A 150 12.84 25.25 -2.85
C ALA A 150 13.03 26.76 -2.68
N THR A 151 12.19 27.44 -1.88
CA THR A 151 12.33 28.87 -1.59
C THR A 151 13.41 29.15 -0.55
N ALA A 152 13.62 28.28 0.44
CA ALA A 152 14.75 28.38 1.38
C ALA A 152 16.11 28.11 0.72
N GLY A 153 16.13 27.41 -0.42
CA GLY A 153 17.32 27.19 -1.25
C GLY A 153 17.52 28.23 -2.37
N ALA A 154 16.58 29.18 -2.55
CA ALA A 154 16.75 30.26 -3.50
C ALA A 154 17.75 31.30 -2.93
N PRO A 155 18.75 31.77 -3.70
CA PRO A 155 19.66 32.79 -3.22
C PRO A 155 18.87 34.04 -2.84
N ASP A 156 19.03 34.44 -1.58
CA ASP A 156 18.38 35.60 -0.99
C ASP A 156 18.64 36.82 -1.88
N SER A 157 17.62 37.30 -2.58
CA SER A 157 17.68 38.56 -3.32
C SER A 157 17.51 39.72 -2.34
N GLY A 158 18.22 39.64 -1.22
CA GLY A 158 18.20 40.57 -0.10
C GLY A 158 19.53 41.30 -0.02
N SER A 159 19.87 42.08 -1.04
CA SER A 159 20.87 43.13 -0.93
C SER A 159 20.55 44.29 -1.86
N ALA A 160 19.98 45.32 -1.25
CA ALA A 160 20.03 46.74 -1.61
C ALA A 160 19.57 47.14 -3.03
N PHE A 161 18.27 47.35 -3.21
CA PHE A 161 17.81 48.47 -4.03
C PHE A 161 17.69 49.72 -3.15
N GLN A 162 18.81 50.44 -3.02
CA GLN A 162 18.75 51.88 -2.76
C GLN A 162 18.18 52.55 -4.01
N SER A 163 17.05 53.23 -3.83
CA SER A 163 16.44 54.08 -4.84
C SER A 163 17.40 55.21 -5.23
N ASN A 164 17.73 55.30 -6.51
CA ASN A 164 18.03 56.57 -7.14
C ASN A 164 17.44 56.62 -8.55
N ALA A 165 16.68 57.68 -8.79
CA ALA A 165 15.99 57.94 -10.04
C ALA A 165 16.94 58.53 -11.11
N THR A 166 16.50 58.39 -12.36
CA THR A 166 16.61 59.32 -13.51
C THR A 166 17.40 58.79 -14.72
N THR A 167 16.75 58.96 -15.89
CA THR A 167 17.20 58.92 -17.30
C THR A 167 17.08 57.61 -18.10
N THR A 168 16.05 57.55 -18.94
CA THR A 168 16.01 56.97 -20.31
C THR A 168 16.78 57.88 -21.31
N PRO A 169 17.09 57.51 -22.59
CA PRO A 169 16.40 56.54 -23.48
C PRO A 169 17.25 55.70 -24.49
N THR A 170 16.54 54.83 -25.25
CA THR A 170 16.83 54.22 -26.59
C THR A 170 17.88 53.07 -26.63
N ASN A 171 17.79 51.99 -27.44
CA ASN A 171 17.14 51.74 -28.74
C ASN A 171 16.95 50.20 -28.99
N ALA A 172 16.27 49.88 -30.09
CA ALA A 172 15.69 48.61 -30.56
C ALA A 172 16.62 47.44 -30.97
N GLY A 173 16.05 46.21 -31.02
CA GLY A 173 16.24 45.24 -32.13
C GLY A 173 16.80 43.84 -31.81
N PRO A 174 16.53 42.80 -32.66
CA PRO A 174 16.03 41.48 -32.22
C PRO A 174 16.94 40.27 -32.53
N GLY A 175 16.62 39.07 -32.02
CA GLY A 175 17.08 37.80 -32.63
C GLY A 175 17.26 36.59 -31.71
N ASP A 176 16.45 35.56 -31.98
CA ASP A 176 16.74 34.12 -32.04
C ASP A 176 16.90 33.21 -30.79
N SER A 177 15.98 32.23 -30.78
CA SER A 177 16.04 30.82 -30.37
C SER A 177 17.40 30.19 -30.06
N GLN A 178 17.50 29.37 -29.00
CA GLN A 178 17.47 27.88 -29.04
C GLN A 178 17.90 27.25 -27.70
N ALA A 179 17.36 26.04 -27.47
CA ALA A 179 17.97 24.89 -26.79
C ALA A 179 18.06 24.82 -25.25
N ASN A 180 17.23 23.89 -24.75
CA ASN A 180 17.39 23.02 -23.60
C ASN A 180 18.83 22.57 -23.28
N PRO A 181 19.19 22.43 -22.00
CA PRO A 181 19.97 21.28 -21.53
C PRO A 181 19.21 20.55 -20.40
N ALA A 182 18.87 19.28 -20.58
CA ALA A 182 19.72 18.13 -20.27
C ALA A 182 20.03 18.00 -18.76
N TYR A 183 19.39 16.99 -18.19
CA TYR A 183 19.45 16.50 -16.81
C TYR A 183 20.85 16.51 -16.19
N ALA A 184 21.01 17.21 -15.07
CA ALA A 184 22.15 17.09 -14.18
C ALA A 184 21.86 16.04 -13.09
N SER A 185 22.59 14.94 -13.16
CA SER A 185 22.63 13.88 -12.14
C SER A 185 23.35 14.39 -10.90
N PHE A 186 22.67 14.49 -9.76
CA PHE A 186 23.32 14.75 -8.48
C PHE A 186 23.64 13.44 -7.76
N ASN A 187 24.94 13.12 -7.76
CA ASN A 187 25.57 12.15 -6.85
C ASN A 187 25.47 12.66 -5.40
N ARG A 188 24.98 11.81 -4.48
CA ARG A 188 25.15 11.99 -3.03
C ARG A 188 26.23 11.02 -2.51
N PRO A 189 27.13 11.47 -1.62
CA PRO A 189 28.09 10.56 -0.99
C PRO A 189 27.41 9.68 0.07
N ALA A 190 27.86 8.43 0.12
CA ALA A 190 27.48 7.44 1.11
C ALA A 190 28.06 7.79 2.49
N ALA A 191 27.19 7.82 3.51
CA ALA A 191 27.60 7.81 4.90
C ALA A 191 27.70 6.34 5.36
N ALA A 192 28.88 5.99 5.88
CA ALA A 192 29.26 4.66 6.31
C ALA A 192 28.45 4.18 7.53
N ALA A 193 27.99 2.93 7.49
CA ALA A 193 27.55 2.19 8.67
C ALA A 193 28.71 1.35 9.21
N PRO A 194 28.89 1.22 10.54
CA PRO A 194 29.88 0.31 11.09
C PRO A 194 29.39 -1.15 10.98
N ALA A 195 30.31 -2.02 10.59
CA ALA A 195 30.11 -3.46 10.57
C ALA A 195 30.11 -4.02 12.01
N THR A 196 29.05 -4.73 12.38
CA THR A 196 29.07 -5.67 13.49
C THR A 196 28.86 -7.09 12.98
N THR A 197 29.78 -7.95 13.39
CA THR A 197 29.98 -9.34 13.04
C THR A 197 28.79 -10.24 13.37
N MET A 198 28.59 -11.25 12.51
CA MET A 198 27.56 -12.27 12.59
C MET A 198 27.60 -13.06 13.91
N ALA A 199 26.44 -13.24 14.53
CA ALA A 199 26.15 -14.33 15.45
C ALA A 199 25.01 -15.17 14.85
N SER A 200 25.26 -16.48 14.75
CA SER A 200 24.34 -17.52 14.27
C SER A 200 23.05 -17.59 15.09
N ASN A 201 21.89 -17.58 14.43
CA ASN A 201 20.58 -17.71 15.08
C ASN A 201 19.86 -19.00 14.61
N PRO A 202 19.80 -20.07 15.42
CA PRO A 202 18.97 -21.23 15.17
C PRO A 202 17.61 -20.99 15.87
N TYR A 203 16.57 -20.69 15.09
CA TYR A 203 15.15 -20.57 15.50
C TYR A 203 14.89 -20.53 17.02
N ALA A 204 14.95 -19.33 17.61
CA ALA A 204 14.72 -19.12 19.03
C ALA A 204 13.32 -19.62 19.43
N SER A 205 13.34 -20.69 20.21
CA SER A 205 12.21 -21.44 20.72
C SER A 205 11.66 -20.76 21.98
N GLN A 206 10.34 -20.84 22.21
CA GLN A 206 9.76 -20.72 23.56
C GLN A 206 8.98 -22.01 23.90
N PRO A 207 9.06 -22.52 25.14
CA PRO A 207 8.41 -23.77 25.54
C PRO A 207 7.03 -23.58 26.19
N THR A 208 6.18 -24.60 26.03
CA THR A 208 4.87 -24.77 26.68
C THR A 208 5.01 -25.36 28.10
N THR A 209 4.05 -25.03 28.97
CA THR A 209 3.98 -25.36 30.40
C THR A 209 3.25 -26.68 30.70
N ALA A 210 3.75 -27.49 31.68
CA ALA A 210 2.99 -28.14 32.78
C ALA A 210 3.81 -29.21 33.59
N THR A 211 4.15 -28.85 34.86
CA THR A 211 4.28 -29.56 36.18
C THR A 211 4.23 -31.10 36.38
N PRO A 212 4.64 -31.69 37.55
CA PRO A 212 5.77 -31.43 38.49
C PRO A 212 6.45 -32.79 38.99
N PRO A 213 7.16 -32.91 40.14
CA PRO A 213 8.56 -33.39 40.18
C PRO A 213 8.78 -34.82 40.73
N THR A 214 9.94 -35.41 40.44
CA THR A 214 10.56 -36.42 41.31
C THR A 214 12.07 -36.27 41.34
N THR A 215 12.59 -36.26 42.56
CA THR A 215 13.96 -36.01 43.00
C THR A 215 14.88 -37.20 42.72
N ALA A 216 16.13 -36.96 42.27
CA ALA A 216 17.33 -37.69 42.74
C ALA A 216 18.65 -37.10 42.18
N ALA A 217 19.52 -36.69 43.11
CA ALA A 217 21.00 -36.66 43.15
C ALA A 217 21.81 -36.37 41.85
N GLN A 218 22.50 -35.23 41.76
CA GLN A 218 23.87 -34.97 42.27
C GLN A 218 24.96 -35.89 41.73
N GLN A 219 25.85 -35.34 40.89
CA GLN A 219 27.29 -35.30 41.21
C GLN A 219 28.04 -34.28 40.33
N ALA A 220 28.95 -33.57 40.99
CA ALA A 220 29.72 -32.46 40.48
C ALA A 220 31.13 -32.90 40.07
N ALA A 221 31.69 -32.25 39.04
CA ALA A 221 33.11 -31.94 38.94
C ALA A 221 33.32 -30.83 37.89
N ALA A 222 34.07 -29.80 38.27
CA ALA A 222 34.40 -28.62 37.48
C ALA A 222 35.86 -28.71 36.93
N PRO A 223 36.47 -27.66 36.36
CA PRO A 223 36.91 -27.63 34.96
C PRO A 223 38.43 -27.49 34.78
N GLN A 224 38.96 -27.66 33.56
CA GLN A 224 40.26 -27.10 33.11
C GLN A 224 40.42 -27.33 31.58
N ALA A 225 40.47 -26.30 30.74
CA ALA A 225 41.57 -25.35 30.45
C ALA A 225 42.46 -25.81 29.29
N ASN A 226 42.35 -25.11 28.16
CA ASN A 226 43.24 -25.16 27.00
C ASN A 226 44.68 -24.83 27.38
N GLN A 227 45.67 -25.47 26.73
CA GLN A 227 46.88 -24.78 26.22
C GLN A 227 47.70 -25.67 25.26
N TYR A 228 48.27 -24.98 24.26
CA TYR A 228 49.03 -25.47 23.11
C TYR A 228 50.44 -25.98 23.47
N ALA A 229 50.99 -26.92 22.69
CA ALA A 229 52.42 -26.99 22.38
C ALA A 229 52.71 -27.82 21.10
N ALA A 230 53.52 -27.24 20.20
CA ALA A 230 54.13 -27.82 19.00
C ALA A 230 55.27 -28.80 19.38
N ALA A 231 55.73 -29.78 18.58
CA ALA A 231 56.48 -29.76 17.30
C ALA A 231 56.97 -31.24 17.02
N PRO A 232 57.81 -31.63 16.03
CA PRO A 232 58.40 -30.93 14.86
C PRO A 232 58.30 -31.68 13.50
N GLN A 233 58.61 -30.99 12.39
CA GLN A 233 58.83 -31.53 11.03
C GLN A 233 60.32 -31.85 10.80
N GLN A 234 60.70 -32.85 9.98
CA GLN A 234 61.14 -32.76 8.56
C GLN A 234 62.00 -34.03 8.22
N PRO A 235 62.56 -34.26 7.00
CA PRO A 235 62.12 -34.02 5.60
C PRO A 235 62.45 -35.19 4.62
N VAL A 236 61.77 -35.33 3.47
CA VAL A 236 62.40 -35.85 2.22
C VAL A 236 61.71 -35.27 0.97
N ALA A 237 62.47 -34.81 -0.01
CA ALA A 237 62.04 -34.30 -1.32
C ALA A 237 62.38 -35.30 -2.45
N PRO A 238 62.18 -35.01 -3.75
CA PRO A 238 60.92 -34.81 -4.50
C PRO A 238 60.81 -35.77 -5.73
N ALA A 239 59.62 -35.90 -6.33
CA ALA A 239 59.42 -36.55 -7.63
C ALA A 239 58.45 -35.75 -8.52
N PRO A 240 58.53 -35.86 -9.86
CA PRO A 240 58.35 -34.74 -10.79
C PRO A 240 56.92 -34.52 -11.28
N VAL A 241 56.70 -33.28 -11.75
CA VAL A 241 55.44 -32.70 -12.22
C VAL A 241 55.06 -33.25 -13.60
N ALA A 242 53.89 -33.86 -13.70
CA ALA A 242 53.18 -34.06 -14.96
C ALA A 242 52.03 -33.03 -15.05
N GLN A 243 52.04 -32.23 -16.11
CA GLN A 243 51.15 -31.10 -16.34
C GLN A 243 49.72 -31.58 -16.66
N GLN A 244 48.73 -31.17 -15.86
CA GLN A 244 47.31 -31.33 -16.19
C GLN A 244 46.84 -30.19 -17.11
N PRO A 245 45.99 -30.47 -18.12
CA PRO A 245 45.45 -29.45 -19.01
C PRO A 245 44.49 -28.51 -18.29
N ARG A 246 44.61 -27.21 -18.58
CA ARG A 246 43.75 -26.14 -18.04
C ARG A 246 42.28 -26.41 -18.37
N GLN A 247 41.49 -26.81 -17.38
CA GLN A 247 40.04 -26.70 -17.45
C GLN A 247 39.66 -25.25 -17.15
N GLN A 248 38.91 -24.68 -18.09
CA GLN A 248 38.36 -23.34 -18.06
C GLN A 248 37.39 -23.22 -16.87
N VAL A 249 37.54 -22.17 -16.07
CA VAL A 249 36.62 -21.86 -14.98
C VAL A 249 35.46 -21.06 -15.59
N GLU A 250 34.32 -21.72 -15.82
CA GLU A 250 33.04 -21.02 -16.00
C GLU A 250 32.49 -20.63 -14.61
N PRO A 251 31.90 -19.44 -14.44
CA PRO A 251 31.31 -19.04 -13.17
C PRO A 251 29.90 -19.62 -13.06
N VAL A 252 29.76 -20.78 -12.40
CA VAL A 252 28.42 -21.29 -12.05
C VAL A 252 27.92 -20.59 -10.78
N MET A 253 27.41 -19.37 -10.92
CA MET A 253 26.49 -18.81 -9.92
C MET A 253 25.08 -19.34 -10.21
N ALA A 254 24.83 -20.60 -9.83
CA ALA A 254 23.46 -21.06 -9.65
C ALA A 254 22.92 -20.40 -8.38
N LYS A 255 22.02 -19.42 -8.53
CA LYS A 255 21.20 -18.90 -7.43
C LYS A 255 20.25 -20.02 -6.98
N THR A 256 20.68 -20.86 -6.04
CA THR A 256 19.78 -21.78 -5.36
C THR A 256 18.91 -20.94 -4.43
N THR A 257 17.68 -20.63 -4.86
CA THR A 257 16.65 -20.12 -3.93
C THR A 257 16.53 -21.15 -2.82
N PRO A 258 16.72 -20.79 -1.53
CA PRO A 258 16.58 -21.77 -0.48
C PRO A 258 15.15 -22.30 -0.48
N ALA A 259 14.98 -23.59 -0.23
CA ALA A 259 13.66 -24.22 -0.12
C ALA A 259 13.19 -24.15 1.34
N LEU A 260 11.87 -24.20 1.56
CA LEU A 260 11.34 -24.34 2.92
C LEU A 260 11.89 -25.61 3.59
N PRO A 261 12.27 -25.56 4.87
CA PRO A 261 12.69 -26.75 5.62
C PRO A 261 11.62 -27.85 5.58
N GLN A 262 12.06 -29.11 5.55
CA GLN A 262 11.16 -30.25 5.59
C GLN A 262 10.33 -30.24 6.88
N GLY A 263 9.01 -30.42 6.76
CA GLY A 263 8.08 -30.36 7.89
C GLY A 263 7.53 -28.97 8.22
N SER A 264 7.87 -27.94 7.43
CA SER A 264 7.28 -26.60 7.60
C SER A 264 5.75 -26.65 7.38
N PRO A 265 4.94 -25.97 8.22
CA PRO A 265 3.52 -25.84 7.99
C PRO A 265 3.20 -25.15 6.65
N ALA A 266 1.95 -25.29 6.19
CA ALA A 266 1.48 -24.68 4.96
C ALA A 266 1.75 -23.16 4.94
N LEU A 267 1.99 -22.62 3.75
CA LEU A 267 2.25 -21.19 3.59
C LEU A 267 1.02 -20.38 4.04
N GLY A 268 1.28 -19.38 4.87
CA GLY A 268 0.37 -18.29 5.14
C GLY A 268 0.48 -17.25 4.03
N PHE A 269 -0.66 -16.62 3.71
CA PHE A 269 -0.72 -15.51 2.76
C PHE A 269 -0.07 -15.83 1.39
N ASP A 270 -0.15 -17.09 0.97
CA ASP A 270 0.45 -17.65 -0.25
C ASP A 270 1.96 -17.39 -0.41
N GLY A 271 2.69 -17.22 0.71
CA GLY A 271 4.12 -16.94 0.71
C GLY A 271 4.47 -15.49 0.33
N TYR A 272 3.49 -14.59 0.26
CA TYR A 272 3.73 -13.15 0.13
C TYR A 272 3.91 -12.51 1.50
N CYS A 273 4.64 -11.41 1.53
CA CYS A 273 4.92 -10.65 2.74
C CYS A 273 3.66 -9.89 3.20
N PRO A 274 3.02 -10.27 4.33
CA PRO A 274 1.82 -9.58 4.81
C PRO A 274 2.13 -8.16 5.30
N VAL A 275 3.36 -7.91 5.78
CA VAL A 275 3.78 -6.58 6.26
C VAL A 275 3.92 -5.59 5.11
N THR A 276 4.56 -6.01 4.02
CA THR A 276 4.66 -5.18 2.82
C THR A 276 3.28 -4.95 2.21
N MET A 277 2.43 -5.97 2.20
CA MET A 277 1.05 -5.80 1.73
C MET A 277 0.27 -4.81 2.59
N LYS A 278 0.41 -4.86 3.93
CA LYS A 278 -0.29 -3.95 4.84
C LYS A 278 0.21 -2.51 4.76
N ASN A 279 1.52 -2.33 4.74
CA ASN A 279 2.12 -1.00 4.88
C ASN A 279 2.26 -0.28 3.53
N GLU A 280 2.55 -1.02 2.48
CA GLU A 280 2.89 -0.48 1.15
C GLU A 280 1.87 -0.85 0.08
N TRP A 281 0.85 -1.66 0.41
CA TRP A 281 -0.16 -2.12 -0.54
C TRP A 281 0.44 -2.82 -1.77
N ARG A 282 1.56 -3.52 -1.54
CA ARG A 282 2.37 -4.14 -2.58
C ARG A 282 2.57 -5.62 -2.30
N TRP A 283 2.26 -6.44 -3.30
CA TRP A 283 2.54 -7.87 -3.29
C TRP A 283 4.04 -8.13 -3.49
N ALA A 284 4.78 -8.21 -2.38
CA ALA A 284 6.16 -8.68 -2.40
C ALA A 284 6.22 -10.17 -2.03
N LYS A 285 6.89 -10.98 -2.86
CA LYS A 285 7.19 -12.37 -2.51
C LYS A 285 8.07 -12.38 -1.26
N GLY A 286 7.72 -13.22 -0.30
CA GLY A 286 8.56 -13.45 0.87
C GLY A 286 9.81 -14.24 0.50
N ASP A 287 10.86 -14.02 1.26
CA ASP A 287 12.11 -14.75 1.18
C ASP A 287 12.13 -15.81 2.28
N VAL A 288 12.47 -17.05 1.94
CA VAL A 288 12.53 -18.16 2.89
C VAL A 288 13.54 -17.95 4.01
N ARG A 289 14.53 -17.05 3.83
CA ARG A 289 15.48 -16.65 4.88
C ARG A 289 14.79 -15.88 6.00
N TRP A 290 13.66 -15.24 5.69
CA TRP A 290 12.86 -14.44 6.62
C TRP A 290 11.49 -15.10 6.79
N GLY A 291 11.45 -16.19 7.57
CA GLY A 291 10.22 -16.93 7.86
C GLY A 291 9.79 -16.82 9.33
N ALA A 292 8.49 -16.92 9.59
CA ALA A 292 7.95 -17.11 10.95
C ALA A 292 6.75 -18.06 10.92
N ILE A 293 6.56 -18.82 11.99
CA ILE A 293 5.36 -19.65 12.16
C ILE A 293 4.39 -18.89 13.07
N HIS A 294 3.14 -18.72 12.62
CA HIS A 294 2.06 -18.14 13.41
C HIS A 294 0.75 -18.83 13.07
N GLU A 295 -0.08 -19.13 14.08
CA GLU A 295 -1.35 -19.87 13.92
C GLU A 295 -1.26 -21.13 13.04
N GLY A 296 -0.16 -21.89 13.17
CA GLY A 296 0.03 -23.13 12.40
C GLY A 296 0.36 -22.91 10.92
N ARG A 297 0.75 -21.70 10.52
CA ARG A 297 1.16 -21.37 9.15
C ARG A 297 2.53 -20.73 9.06
N THR A 298 3.18 -20.94 7.93
CA THR A 298 4.50 -20.37 7.60
C THR A 298 4.32 -19.06 6.84
N TYR A 299 4.65 -17.94 7.47
CA TYR A 299 4.69 -16.62 6.83
C TYR A 299 6.11 -16.31 6.36
N LEU A 300 6.23 -15.74 5.16
CA LEU A 300 7.50 -15.34 4.56
C LEU A 300 7.54 -13.83 4.37
N PHE A 301 8.69 -13.19 4.58
CA PHE A 301 8.83 -11.74 4.57
C PHE A 301 9.82 -11.27 3.52
N ALA A 302 9.55 -10.10 2.94
CA ALA A 302 10.39 -9.52 1.90
C ALA A 302 11.75 -9.04 2.45
N SER A 303 11.84 -8.77 3.75
CA SER A 303 13.06 -8.33 4.42
C SER A 303 13.06 -8.73 5.91
N GLN A 304 14.22 -8.57 6.55
CA GLN A 304 14.37 -8.80 7.99
C GLN A 304 13.54 -7.81 8.81
N GLU A 305 13.44 -6.55 8.38
CA GLU A 305 12.65 -5.52 9.05
C GLU A 305 11.16 -5.87 9.02
N ALA A 306 10.67 -6.38 7.88
CA ALA A 306 9.31 -6.85 7.76
C ALA A 306 9.03 -8.05 8.68
N GLN A 307 9.97 -9.00 8.79
CA GLN A 307 9.85 -10.11 9.75
C GLN A 307 9.78 -9.60 11.20
N GLN A 308 10.63 -8.66 11.58
CA GLN A 308 10.62 -8.09 12.93
C GLN A 308 9.31 -7.36 13.24
N ALA A 309 8.79 -6.58 12.29
CA ALA A 309 7.49 -5.94 12.42
C ALA A 309 6.38 -6.97 12.64
N PHE A 310 6.37 -8.07 11.87
CA PHE A 310 5.43 -9.16 12.06
C PHE A 310 5.54 -9.79 13.45
N LEU A 311 6.75 -10.18 13.87
CA LEU A 311 7.00 -10.82 15.16
C LEU A 311 6.58 -9.94 16.35
N SER A 312 6.61 -8.61 16.20
CA SER A 312 6.15 -7.70 17.24
C SER A 312 4.63 -7.70 17.46
N LYS A 313 3.85 -7.92 16.39
CA LYS A 313 2.38 -7.85 16.38
C LYS A 313 1.78 -8.77 15.31
N PRO A 314 1.92 -10.09 15.44
CA PRO A 314 1.62 -11.02 14.35
C PRO A 314 0.16 -10.96 13.92
N ASP A 315 -0.78 -10.86 14.86
CA ASP A 315 -2.24 -10.77 14.59
C ASP A 315 -2.66 -9.53 13.81
N ALA A 316 -1.83 -8.48 13.80
CA ALA A 316 -2.08 -7.29 12.99
C ALA A 316 -1.76 -7.55 11.51
N TYR A 317 -0.92 -8.54 11.19
CA TYR A 317 -0.46 -8.81 9.85
C TYR A 317 -0.95 -10.16 9.31
N SER A 318 -1.25 -11.13 10.18
CA SER A 318 -1.83 -12.39 9.78
C SER A 318 -3.32 -12.26 9.46
N PRO A 319 -3.81 -12.98 8.45
CA PRO A 319 -5.24 -13.14 8.26
C PRO A 319 -5.91 -13.82 9.45
N VAL A 320 -7.12 -13.36 9.77
CA VAL A 320 -8.04 -13.98 10.72
C VAL A 320 -8.25 -15.46 10.36
N LEU A 321 -8.35 -16.32 11.38
CA LEU A 321 -8.52 -17.77 11.22
C LEU A 321 -7.42 -18.40 10.35
N ALA A 322 -6.18 -17.92 10.49
CA ALA A 322 -5.06 -18.32 9.64
C ALA A 322 -5.37 -18.24 8.12
N GLY A 323 -6.25 -17.35 7.69
CA GLY A 323 -6.64 -17.19 6.28
C GLY A 323 -7.72 -18.13 5.79
N SER A 324 -8.40 -18.85 6.69
CA SER A 324 -9.65 -19.53 6.36
C SER A 324 -10.83 -18.55 6.30
N ASP A 325 -11.78 -18.89 5.44
CA ASP A 325 -12.97 -18.10 5.15
C ASP A 325 -13.84 -17.89 6.40
N PRO A 326 -14.01 -16.65 6.89
CA PRO A 326 -14.75 -16.36 8.11
C PRO A 326 -16.25 -16.62 7.95
N VAL A 327 -16.79 -16.52 6.73
CA VAL A 327 -18.22 -16.76 6.48
C VAL A 327 -18.50 -18.25 6.47
N ALA A 328 -17.66 -19.04 5.80
CA ALA A 328 -17.75 -20.50 5.88
C ALA A 328 -17.59 -20.99 7.33
N ALA A 329 -16.67 -20.39 8.07
CA ALA A 329 -16.45 -20.73 9.47
C ALA A 329 -17.65 -20.40 10.37
N VAL A 330 -18.23 -19.20 10.23
CA VAL A 330 -19.34 -18.74 11.08
C VAL A 330 -20.66 -19.44 10.72
N ASP A 331 -20.97 -19.54 9.43
CA ASP A 331 -22.30 -20.02 9.01
C ASP A 331 -22.35 -21.54 8.85
N GLN A 332 -21.28 -22.13 8.31
CA GLN A 332 -21.25 -23.54 7.89
C GLN A 332 -20.43 -24.41 8.85
N ARG A 333 -19.71 -23.79 9.79
CA ARG A 333 -18.75 -24.46 10.67
C ARG A 333 -17.72 -25.28 9.89
N GLN A 334 -17.20 -24.68 8.81
CA GLN A 334 -16.19 -25.28 7.95
C GLN A 334 -14.94 -24.40 7.85
N SER A 335 -13.77 -25.03 7.78
CA SER A 335 -12.52 -24.35 7.45
C SER A 335 -12.26 -24.53 5.98
N VAL A 336 -12.60 -23.49 5.22
CA VAL A 336 -12.32 -23.42 3.80
C VAL A 336 -11.19 -22.41 3.63
N PRO A 337 -10.04 -22.80 3.05
CA PRO A 337 -8.96 -21.84 2.79
C PRO A 337 -9.46 -20.69 1.92
N GLY A 338 -9.23 -19.46 2.37
CA GLY A 338 -9.45 -18.28 1.56
C GLY A 338 -8.34 -18.13 0.51
N VAL A 339 -8.64 -17.40 -0.55
CA VAL A 339 -7.67 -17.07 -1.60
C VAL A 339 -7.34 -15.59 -1.57
N ARG A 340 -6.12 -15.26 -2.00
CA ARG A 340 -5.57 -13.91 -1.94
C ARG A 340 -6.30 -12.91 -2.83
N GLU A 341 -6.88 -13.38 -3.92
CA GLU A 341 -7.74 -12.60 -4.83
C GLU A 341 -8.93 -11.97 -4.08
N PHE A 342 -9.43 -12.65 -3.04
CA PHE A 342 -10.50 -12.18 -2.18
C PHE A 342 -9.98 -11.79 -0.77
N ALA A 343 -8.72 -11.37 -0.64
CA ALA A 343 -8.25 -10.82 0.63
C ALA A 343 -8.71 -9.36 0.81
N VAL A 344 -9.25 -9.03 1.97
CA VAL A 344 -9.64 -7.66 2.36
C VAL A 344 -9.09 -7.31 3.73
N GLU A 345 -9.00 -6.01 4.01
CA GLU A 345 -8.74 -5.51 5.36
C GLU A 345 -10.04 -4.93 5.93
N PHE A 346 -10.38 -5.29 7.16
CA PHE A 346 -11.51 -4.75 7.91
C PHE A 346 -11.09 -4.61 9.38
N GLU A 347 -11.35 -3.45 10.00
CA GLU A 347 -10.94 -3.14 11.38
C GLU A 347 -9.45 -3.43 11.67
N GLY A 348 -8.57 -3.16 10.70
CA GLY A 348 -7.13 -3.36 10.85
C GLY A 348 -6.67 -4.82 10.80
N ARG A 349 -7.54 -5.76 10.40
CA ARG A 349 -7.22 -7.19 10.26
C ARG A 349 -7.49 -7.68 8.85
N PHE A 350 -6.70 -8.65 8.40
CA PHE A 350 -6.93 -9.30 7.11
C PHE A 350 -7.98 -10.40 7.23
N TYR A 351 -8.90 -10.42 6.27
CA TYR A 351 -9.86 -11.50 6.06
C TYR A 351 -9.66 -12.04 4.65
N MET A 352 -9.67 -13.35 4.49
CA MET A 352 -9.55 -14.02 3.19
C MET A 352 -10.82 -14.83 2.96
N PHE A 353 -11.33 -14.81 1.73
CA PHE A 353 -12.53 -15.56 1.36
C PHE A 353 -12.22 -16.58 0.29
N SER A 354 -12.95 -17.69 0.33
CA SER A 354 -12.78 -18.79 -0.62
C SER A 354 -13.33 -18.45 -2.00
N ASN A 355 -14.29 -17.53 -2.07
CA ASN A 355 -14.92 -17.09 -3.31
C ASN A 355 -15.58 -15.70 -3.14
N GLU A 356 -16.06 -15.14 -4.25
CA GLU A 356 -16.75 -13.85 -4.26
C GLU A 356 -18.06 -13.87 -3.45
N GLN A 357 -18.81 -14.97 -3.46
CA GLN A 357 -20.10 -15.06 -2.77
C GLN A 357 -19.96 -14.89 -1.24
N THR A 358 -18.93 -15.50 -0.66
CA THR A 358 -18.63 -15.40 0.78
C THR A 358 -18.09 -14.01 1.13
N LEU A 359 -17.25 -13.42 0.28
CA LEU A 359 -16.83 -12.02 0.39
C LEU A 359 -18.03 -11.05 0.39
N GLU A 360 -18.96 -11.19 -0.55
CA GLU A 360 -20.17 -10.37 -0.61
C GLU A 360 -21.02 -10.52 0.66
N LYS A 361 -21.16 -11.77 1.13
CA LYS A 361 -21.91 -12.06 2.34
C LYS A 361 -21.27 -11.42 3.57
N PHE A 362 -19.95 -11.44 3.68
CA PHE A 362 -19.23 -10.72 4.73
C PHE A 362 -19.58 -9.23 4.72
N TRP A 363 -19.54 -8.58 3.55
CA TRP A 363 -19.88 -7.16 3.41
C TRP A 363 -21.35 -6.82 3.64
N SER A 364 -22.25 -7.81 3.62
CA SER A 364 -23.65 -7.59 4.03
C SER A 364 -23.76 -7.24 5.52
N ASN A 365 -22.86 -7.78 6.36
CA ASN A 365 -22.81 -7.51 7.80
C ASN A 365 -21.39 -7.77 8.37
N PRO A 366 -20.42 -6.89 8.06
CA PRO A 366 -19.00 -7.17 8.33
C PRO A 366 -18.69 -7.23 9.82
N THR A 367 -19.32 -6.39 10.64
CA THR A 367 -19.15 -6.42 12.10
C THR A 367 -19.62 -7.75 12.71
N ALA A 368 -20.77 -8.29 12.27
CA ALA A 368 -21.25 -9.57 12.80
C ALA A 368 -20.34 -10.73 12.43
N TYR A 369 -19.85 -10.76 11.18
CA TYR A 369 -18.90 -11.80 10.74
C TYR A 369 -17.53 -11.64 11.38
N ALA A 370 -17.03 -10.42 11.57
CA ALA A 370 -15.79 -10.16 12.29
C ALA A 370 -15.86 -10.67 13.74
N GLN A 371 -16.93 -10.34 14.46
CA GLN A 371 -17.18 -10.85 15.83
C GLN A 371 -17.39 -12.36 15.85
N GLY A 372 -18.09 -12.91 14.85
CA GLY A 372 -18.27 -14.34 14.69
C GLY A 372 -16.93 -15.06 14.52
N ALA A 373 -16.07 -14.57 13.64
CA ALA A 373 -14.75 -15.11 13.42
C ALA A 373 -13.87 -15.03 14.68
N GLN A 374 -13.96 -13.96 15.46
CA GLN A 374 -13.27 -13.86 16.76
C GLN A 374 -13.74 -14.94 17.74
N ARG A 375 -15.06 -15.17 17.85
CA ARG A 375 -15.62 -16.25 18.70
C ARG A 375 -15.15 -17.63 18.23
N VAL A 376 -15.11 -17.84 16.92
CA VAL A 376 -14.63 -19.10 16.34
C VAL A 376 -13.14 -19.29 16.61
N ALA A 377 -12.33 -18.23 16.50
CA ALA A 377 -10.90 -18.28 16.80
C ALA A 377 -10.61 -18.58 18.29
N SER A 378 -11.51 -18.20 19.19
CA SER A 378 -11.37 -18.47 20.64
C SER A 378 -11.85 -19.86 21.06
N LEU A 379 -12.37 -20.69 20.15
CA LEU A 379 -12.76 -22.06 20.46
C LEU A 379 -11.50 -22.93 20.72
N PRO A 380 -11.58 -23.90 21.65
CA PRO A 380 -10.47 -24.82 21.89
C PRO A 380 -10.23 -25.71 20.66
N ALA A 381 -8.97 -26.15 20.48
CA ALA A 381 -8.52 -26.77 19.23
C ALA A 381 -9.23 -28.10 18.89
N ASP A 382 -9.74 -28.80 19.90
CA ASP A 382 -10.55 -30.02 19.79
C ASP A 382 -12.00 -29.74 19.39
N ALA A 383 -12.51 -28.53 19.63
CA ALA A 383 -13.83 -28.07 19.21
C ALA A 383 -13.80 -27.32 17.87
N ALA A 384 -12.62 -26.95 17.37
CA ALA A 384 -12.44 -26.09 16.23
C ALA A 384 -12.13 -26.91 14.96
N PHE A 385 -13.06 -26.89 14.01
CA PHE A 385 -12.85 -27.35 12.63
C PHE A 385 -11.84 -26.49 11.84
N ILE A 386 -11.12 -25.56 12.51
CA ILE A 386 -10.45 -24.38 11.95
C ILE A 386 -8.95 -24.59 11.67
N ARG A 387 -8.27 -25.51 12.37
CA ARG A 387 -6.80 -25.60 12.34
C ARG A 387 -6.26 -26.67 11.41
#